data_AF-A0A8T6U8S2-F1
#
_entry.id   AF-A0A8T6U8S2-F1
#
_cell.length_a   1.000
_cell.length_b   1.000
_cell.length_c   1.000
_cell.angle_alpha   90.00
_cell.angle_beta   90.00
_cell.angle_gamma   90.00
#
_symmetry.space_group_name_H-M   'P 1'
#
loop_
_entity.id
_entity.type
_entity.pdbx_description
1 polymer ?
#
loop_
_entity_poly.entity_id
_entity_poly.type
_entity_poly.pdbx_seq_one_letter_code
_entity_poly.pdbx_strand_id
1 'polypeptide(L)' 'EKALRMYTINAAYASFEEKTKGSIEVGKLADLTVLRDDIRKIEPGKIKDVAVEMTILGGKVVNRTKGRSPKM' A
#
# COMPACT_ATOMS: atom_id res chain seq x y z
N GLU A 1 -11.22 8.45 1.36
CA GLU A 1 -10.33 8.56 0.19
C GLU A 1 -9.17 9.55 0.37
N LYS A 2 -9.40 10.78 0.87
CA LYS A 2 -8.36 11.82 1.01
C LYS A 2 -7.04 11.35 1.65
N ALA A 3 -7.11 10.64 2.78
CA ALA A 3 -5.92 10.12 3.46
C ALA A 3 -5.10 9.14 2.59
N LEU A 4 -5.76 8.25 1.84
CA LEU A 4 -5.07 7.32 0.95
C LEU A 4 -4.30 8.06 -0.15
N ARG A 5 -4.91 9.11 -0.73
CA ARG A 5 -4.22 9.96 -1.71
C ARG A 5 -3.07 10.74 -1.08
N MET A 6 -3.23 11.20 0.16
CA MET A 6 -2.15 11.84 0.91
C MET A 6 -0.92 10.95 1.05
N TYR A 7 -1.10 9.65 1.33
CA TYR A 7 0.00 8.68 1.48
C TYR A 7 0.50 8.08 0.16
N THR A 8 -0.10 8.43 -0.99
CA THR A 8 0.28 7.89 -2.30
C THR A 8 0.60 9.03 -3.27
N ILE A 9 -0.37 9.44 -4.09
CA ILE A 9 -0.20 10.40 -5.17
C ILE A 9 0.29 11.76 -4.66
N ASN A 10 -0.31 12.28 -3.59
CA ASN A 10 0.04 13.62 -3.09
C ASN A 10 1.40 13.62 -2.40
N ALA A 11 1.78 12.53 -1.71
CA ALA A 11 3.12 12.40 -1.15
C ALA A 11 4.18 12.36 -2.25
N ALA A 12 3.96 11.58 -3.32
CA ALA A 12 4.87 11.52 -4.46
C ALA A 12 4.99 12.88 -5.17
N TYR A 13 3.87 13.61 -5.33
CA TYR A 13 3.91 14.97 -5.86
C TYR A 13 4.68 15.93 -4.96
N ALA A 14 4.45 15.87 -3.64
CA ALA A 14 5.15 16.72 -2.67
C ALA A 14 6.67 16.48 -2.65
N SER A 15 7.12 15.27 -3.04
CA SER A 15 8.53 14.92 -3.18
C SER A 15 9.08 15.04 -4.61
N PHE A 16 8.29 15.54 -5.58
CA PHE A 16 8.65 15.61 -7.01
C PHE A 16 8.97 14.25 -7.66
N GLU A 17 8.36 13.19 -7.15
CA GLU A 17 8.55 11.81 -7.59
C GLU A 17 7.30 11.23 -8.27
N GLU A 18 6.32 12.07 -8.64
CA GLU A 18 5.05 11.63 -9.23
C GLU A 18 5.19 10.91 -10.59
N LYS A 19 6.31 11.15 -11.28
CA LYS A 19 6.68 10.44 -12.52
C LYS A 19 7.31 9.08 -12.25
N THR A 20 7.79 8.84 -11.03
CA THR A 20 8.56 7.66 -10.64
C THR A 20 7.77 6.72 -9.74
N LYS A 21 6.89 7.23 -8.86
CA LYS A 21 6.09 6.44 -7.92
C LYS A 21 4.77 7.13 -7.53
N GLY A 22 4.01 6.51 -6.63
CA GLY A 22 2.77 7.07 -6.08
C GLY A 22 1.48 6.62 -6.79
N SER A 23 1.58 5.92 -7.92
CA SER A 23 0.46 5.24 -8.59
C SER A 23 0.92 3.95 -9.28
N ILE A 24 -0.04 3.09 -9.64
CA ILE A 24 0.21 1.82 -10.32
C ILE A 24 0.05 2.06 -11.82
N GLU A 25 1.16 2.37 -12.50
CA GLU A 25 1.22 2.67 -13.93
C GLU A 25 2.50 2.06 -14.52
N VAL A 26 2.46 1.71 -15.81
CA VAL A 26 3.64 1.23 -16.53
C VAL A 26 4.72 2.31 -16.56
N GLY A 27 5.96 1.93 -16.29
CA GLY A 27 7.12 2.85 -16.26
C GLY A 27 7.45 3.41 -14.87
N LYS A 28 6.59 3.19 -13.86
CA LYS A 28 6.87 3.56 -12.46
C LYS A 28 7.52 2.42 -11.68
N LEU A 29 8.15 2.77 -10.55
CA LEU A 29 8.64 1.80 -9.59
C LEU A 29 7.49 0.92 -9.08
N ALA A 30 7.73 -0.38 -9.03
CA ALA A 30 6.82 -1.33 -8.39
C ALA A 30 6.98 -1.31 -6.86
N ASP A 31 6.65 -0.14 -6.28
CA ASP A 31 6.59 0.11 -4.83
C ASP A 31 5.14 -0.04 -4.37
N LEU A 32 4.80 -1.19 -3.78
CA LEU A 32 3.43 -1.60 -3.49
C LEU A 32 3.30 -2.21 -2.10
N THR A 33 2.18 -1.92 -1.45
CA THR A 33 1.77 -2.57 -0.20
C THR A 33 0.43 -3.25 -0.41
N VAL A 34 0.37 -4.56 -0.15
CA VAL A 34 -0.87 -5.33 -0.16
C VAL A 34 -1.39 -5.41 1.26
N LEU A 35 -2.59 -4.89 1.46
CA LEU A 35 -3.29 -4.91 2.75
C LEU A 35 -4.30 -6.07 2.76
N ARG A 36 -4.46 -6.71 3.92
CA ARG A 36 -5.43 -7.81 4.09
C ARG A 36 -6.87 -7.36 3.86
N ASP A 37 -7.18 -6.16 4.36
CA ASP A 37 -8.54 -5.61 4.41
C ASP A 37 -8.65 -4.37 3.53
N ASP A 38 -9.82 -4.14 2.94
CA ASP A 38 -10.10 -2.90 2.20
C ASP A 38 -10.30 -1.74 3.18
N ILE A 39 -9.24 -0.96 3.39
CA ILE A 39 -9.24 0.18 4.32
C ILE A 39 -10.24 1.29 3.95
N ARG A 40 -10.86 1.24 2.76
CA ARG A 40 -11.91 2.18 2.33
C ARG A 40 -13.28 1.83 2.92
N LYS A 41 -13.44 0.60 3.42
CA LYS A 41 -14.72 0.04 3.89
C LYS A 41 -14.76 -0.24 5.39
N ILE A 42 -13.69 0.05 6.12
CA ILE A 42 -13.60 -0.16 7.56
C ILE A 42 -13.58 1.16 8.32
N GLU A 43 -13.89 1.11 9.61
CA GLU A 43 -13.81 2.28 10.49
C GLU A 43 -12.36 2.78 10.60
N PRO A 44 -12.11 4.11 10.57
CA PRO A 44 -10.75 4.66 10.63
C PRO A 44 -9.91 4.15 11.80
N GLY A 45 -10.52 3.98 12.97
CA GLY A 45 -9.85 3.47 14.17
C GLY A 45 -9.34 2.02 14.07
N LYS A 46 -9.87 1.24 13.11
CA LYS A 46 -9.48 -0.16 12.86
C LYS A 46 -8.38 -0.30 11.81
N ILE A 47 -8.04 0.77 11.09
CA ILE A 47 -7.01 0.74 10.04
C ILE A 47 -5.65 0.28 10.60
N LYS A 48 -5.32 0.66 11.83
CA LYS A 48 -4.08 0.26 12.51
C LYS A 48 -3.95 -1.26 12.75
N ASP A 49 -5.07 -1.98 12.75
CA ASP A 49 -5.13 -3.42 13.00
C ASP A 49 -5.12 -4.25 11.69
N VAL A 50 -5.13 -3.56 10.54
CA VAL A 50 -5.06 -4.19 9.22
C VAL A 50 -3.64 -4.69 8.98
N ALA A 51 -3.52 -5.99 8.71
CA ALA A 51 -2.25 -6.61 8.41
C ALA A 51 -1.76 -6.20 7.01
N VAL A 52 -0.47 -5.96 6.91
CA VAL A 52 0.23 -5.90 5.62
C VAL A 52 0.57 -7.33 5.21
N GLU A 53 -0.06 -7.82 4.13
CA GLU A 53 0.19 -9.16 3.62
C GLU A 53 1.49 -9.22 2.79
N MET A 54 1.83 -8.11 2.13
CA MET A 54 3.02 -8.03 1.30
C MET A 54 3.52 -6.59 1.15
N THR A 55 4.83 -6.44 1.10
CA THR A 55 5.50 -5.21 0.68
C THR A 55 6.45 -5.53 -0.46
N ILE A 56 6.33 -4.78 -1.54
CA ILE A 56 7.15 -4.86 -2.75
C ILE A 56 7.85 -3.52 -2.91
N LEU A 57 9.17 -3.53 -3.08
CA LEU A 57 9.98 -2.34 -3.34
C LEU A 57 10.81 -2.57 -4.60
N GLY A 58 10.71 -1.68 -5.58
CA GLY A 58 11.40 -1.79 -6.87
C GLY A 58 11.17 -3.13 -7.57
N GLY A 59 9.97 -3.72 -7.41
CA GLY A 59 9.62 -5.03 -7.98
C GLY A 59 10.12 -6.24 -7.19
N LYS A 60 10.79 -6.05 -6.05
CA LYS A 60 11.24 -7.14 -5.17
C LYS A 60 10.33 -7.24 -3.95
N VAL A 61 9.88 -8.45 -3.65
CA VAL A 61 9.13 -8.73 -2.41
C VAL A 61 10.11 -8.66 -1.24
N VAL A 62 9.97 -7.63 -0.40
CA VAL A 62 10.84 -7.42 0.78
C VAL A 62 10.19 -7.89 2.07
N ASN A 63 8.86 -7.97 2.10
CA ASN A 63 8.10 -8.52 3.20
C ASN A 63 6.90 -9.30 2.67
N ARG A 64 6.63 -10.44 3.30
CA ARG A 64 5.45 -11.26 3.05
C ARG A 64 5.08 -11.97 4.33
N THR A 65 3.84 -11.83 4.77
CA THR A 65 3.31 -12.64 5.87
C THR A 65 3.36 -14.11 5.48
N LYS A 66 3.95 -14.94 6.34
CA LYS A 66 3.78 -16.40 6.23
C LYS A 66 2.31 -16.67 6.54
N GLY A 67 1.57 -17.19 5.56
CA GLY A 67 0.12 -17.33 5.62
C GLY A 67 -0.33 -17.86 6.99
N ARG A 68 -1.17 -17.08 7.66
CA ARG A 68 -1.96 -17.61 8.78
C ARG A 68 -3.11 -18.39 8.16
N SER A 69 -3.32 -19.63 8.61
CA SER A 69 -4.52 -20.40 8.25
C SER A 69 -5.76 -19.51 8.46
N PRO A 70 -6.76 -19.58 7.56
CA PRO A 70 -8.00 -18.85 7.75
C PRO A 70 -8.53 -19.22 9.15
N LYS A 71 -8.80 -18.22 10.00
CA LYS A 71 -9.57 -18.50 11.21
C LYS A 71 -10.95 -18.95 10.75
N MET A 72 -11.29 -20.22 11.06
CA MET A 72 -12.65 -20.73 11.03
C MET A 72 -13.58 -19.86 11.88
#